data_AF-A0A1M5X2W6-F1
#
_entry.id   AF-A0A1M5X2W6-F1
#
_cell.length_a   1.000
_cell.length_b   1.000
_cell.length_c   1.000
_cell.angle_alpha   90.00
_cell.angle_beta   90.00
_cell.angle_gamma   90.00
#
_symmetry.space_group_name_H-M   'P 1'
#
loop_
_entity.id
_entity.type
_entity.pdbx_description
1 polymer ?
#
loop_
_entity_poly.entity_id
_entity_poly.type
_entity_poly.pdbx_seq_one_letter_code
_entity_poly.pdbx_strand_id
1 'polypeptide(L)'
;MDPQAYFDELDRLFVTLFEQTKQGQACDDLRAQVQGFVRAGEVLGLLSRADSEARMAAAHQQVFQQSIQQRQAHKAQLKQMRESGYRDLETPAIHRRHNNSDN
;
A
#
# COMPACT_ATOMS: atom_id res chain seq x y z
N MET A 1 19.58 -11.89 -19.31
CA MET A 1 19.30 -11.58 -17.90
C MET A 1 18.94 -12.88 -17.23
N ASP A 2 19.53 -13.18 -16.08
CA ASP A 2 19.08 -14.31 -15.25
C ASP A 2 17.62 -14.06 -14.84
N PRO A 3 16.69 -15.03 -15.02
CA PRO A 3 15.31 -14.90 -14.53
C PRO A 3 15.23 -14.46 -13.07
N GLN A 4 16.14 -14.93 -12.21
CA GLN A 4 16.17 -14.54 -10.80
C GLN A 4 16.48 -13.05 -10.65
N ALA A 5 17.50 -12.55 -11.36
CA ALA A 5 17.85 -11.13 -11.34
C ALA A 5 16.72 -10.23 -11.85
N TYR A 6 15.89 -10.72 -12.78
CA TYR A 6 14.70 -9.99 -13.23
C TYR A 6 13.67 -9.82 -12.10
N PHE A 7 13.41 -10.91 -11.37
CA PHE A 7 12.45 -10.90 -10.27
C PHE A 7 12.93 -10.06 -9.09
N ASP A 8 14.21 -10.14 -8.74
CA ASP A 8 14.79 -9.35 -7.66
C ASP A 8 14.67 -7.84 -7.96
N GLU A 9 14.90 -7.45 -9.22
CA GLU A 9 14.74 -6.06 -9.65
C GLU A 9 13.28 -5.61 -9.66
N LEU A 10 12.36 -6.48 -10.11
CA LEU A 10 10.92 -6.19 -10.08
C LEU A 10 10.43 -5.94 -8.65
N ASP A 11 10.83 -6.79 -7.70
CA ASP A 11 10.45 -6.65 -6.29
C ASP A 11 11.04 -5.36 -5.70
N ARG A 12 12.29 -5.03 -6.02
CA ARG A 12 12.94 -3.77 -5.62
C ARG A 12 12.20 -2.55 -6.15
N LEU A 13 11.76 -2.58 -7.41
CA LEU A 13 11.01 -1.49 -8.04
C LEU A 13 9.65 -1.30 -7.37
N PHE A 14 8.92 -2.37 -7.04
CA PHE A 14 7.65 -2.26 -6.32
C PHE A 14 7.83 -1.67 -4.92
N VAL A 15 8.82 -2.14 -4.17
CA VAL A 15 9.12 -1.61 -2.82
C VAL A 15 9.46 -0.12 -2.91
N THR A 16 10.35 0.26 -3.83
CA THR A 16 10.76 1.65 -4.03
C THR A 16 9.56 2.54 -4.36
N LEU A 17 8.69 2.09 -5.27
CA LEU A 17 7.48 2.81 -5.66
C LEU A 17 6.55 3.05 -4.46
N PHE A 18 6.36 2.03 -3.62
CA PHE A 18 5.51 2.14 -2.45
C PHE A 18 6.13 2.99 -1.34
N GLU A 19 7.44 2.94 -1.14
CA GLU A 19 8.14 3.79 -0.18
C GLU A 19 8.04 5.28 -0.57
N GLN A 20 8.26 5.61 -1.85
CA GLN A 20 8.07 6.97 -2.36
C GLN A 20 6.63 7.43 -2.21
N THR A 21 5.66 6.55 -2.52
CA THR A 21 4.23 6.83 -2.32
C THR A 21 3.91 7.09 -0.85
N LYS A 22 4.47 6.30 0.08
CA LYS A 22 4.29 6.46 1.53
C LYS A 22 4.88 7.78 2.04
N GLN A 23 5.97 8.25 1.43
CA GLN A 23 6.62 9.52 1.74
C GLN A 23 5.94 10.73 1.06
N GLY A 24 4.91 10.52 0.23
CA GLY A 24 4.22 11.59 -0.49
C GLY A 24 5.04 12.19 -1.65
N GLN A 25 6.02 11.45 -2.15
CA GLN A 25 6.86 11.90 -3.27
C GLN A 25 6.15 11.69 -4.62
N ALA A 26 6.44 12.58 -5.57
CA ALA A 26 6.02 12.38 -6.96
C ALA A 26 6.70 11.12 -7.52
N CYS A 27 5.89 10.21 -8.04
CA CYS A 27 6.33 8.88 -8.44
C CYS A 27 5.82 8.48 -9.84
N ASP A 28 5.45 9.45 -10.67
CA ASP A 28 4.88 9.21 -12.00
C ASP A 28 5.89 8.56 -12.96
N ASP A 29 7.14 9.04 -12.98
CA ASP A 29 8.21 8.45 -13.80
C ASP A 29 8.55 7.03 -13.35
N LEU A 30 8.66 6.82 -12.04
CA LEU A 30 8.92 5.48 -11.48
C LEU A 30 7.76 4.53 -11.77
N ARG A 31 6.51 5.00 -11.70
CA ARG A 31 5.33 4.21 -12.06
C ARG A 31 5.37 3.80 -13.54
N ALA A 32 5.73 4.72 -14.44
CA ALA A 32 5.88 4.42 -15.85
C ALA A 32 7.00 3.39 -16.09
N GLN A 33 8.12 3.52 -15.38
CA GLN A 33 9.22 2.55 -15.43
C GLN A 33 8.78 1.15 -14.96
N VAL A 34 8.09 1.05 -13.81
CA VAL A 34 7.58 -0.23 -13.29
C VAL A 34 6.60 -0.86 -14.28
N GLN A 35 5.69 -0.08 -14.87
CA GLN A 35 4.76 -0.57 -15.89
C GLN A 35 5.49 -1.10 -17.12
N GLY A 36 6.52 -0.39 -17.60
CA GLY A 36 7.36 -0.85 -18.71
C GLY A 36 8.11 -2.14 -18.38
N PHE A 37 8.65 -2.24 -17.16
CA PHE A 37 9.38 -3.42 -16.70
C PHE A 37 8.48 -4.66 -16.63
N VAL A 38 7.29 -4.53 -16.01
CA VAL A 38 6.27 -5.59 -15.96
C VAL A 38 5.89 -6.04 -17.37
N ARG A 39 5.60 -5.09 -18.27
CA ARG A 39 5.24 -5.41 -19.65
C ARG A 39 6.35 -6.13 -20.40
N ALA A 40 7.61 -5.75 -20.16
CA ALA A 40 8.75 -6.45 -20.75
C ALA A 40 8.83 -7.91 -20.26
N GLY A 41 8.62 -8.16 -18.96
CA GLY A 41 8.57 -9.53 -18.43
C GLY A 41 7.44 -10.37 -19.00
N GLU A 42 6.25 -9.79 -19.19
CA GLU A 42 5.13 -10.46 -19.84
C GLU A 42 5.45 -10.83 -21.30
N VAL A 43 6.00 -9.89 -22.07
CA VAL A 43 6.36 -10.08 -23.48
C VAL A 43 7.46 -11.13 -23.64
N LEU A 44 8.42 -11.15 -22.71
CA LEU A 44 9.51 -12.13 -22.71
C LEU A 44 9.10 -13.50 -22.15
N GLY A 45 7.86 -13.66 -21.67
CA GLY A 45 7.38 -14.90 -21.06
C GLY A 45 8.03 -15.23 -19.71
N LEU A 46 8.66 -14.25 -19.07
CA LEU A 46 9.32 -14.39 -17.76
C LEU A 46 8.35 -14.16 -16.61
N LEU A 47 7.29 -13.38 -16.82
CA LEU A 47 6.36 -12.95 -15.78
C LEU A 47 4.93 -13.20 -16.24
N SER A 48 4.15 -13.93 -15.45
CA SER A 48 2.71 -13.96 -15.64
C SER A 48 2.04 -12.79 -14.93
N ARG A 49 0.85 -12.41 -15.39
CA ARG A 49 0.04 -11.38 -14.74
C ARG A 49 -0.26 -11.73 -13.27
N ALA A 50 -0.55 -13.00 -13.00
CA ALA A 50 -0.83 -13.47 -11.63
C ALA A 50 0.40 -13.31 -10.72
N ASP A 51 1.60 -13.62 -11.24
CA ASP A 51 2.85 -13.44 -10.49
C ASP A 51 3.15 -11.96 -10.23
N SER A 52 2.90 -11.10 -11.21
CA SER A 52 3.04 -9.65 -11.06
C SER A 52 2.13 -9.11 -9.95
N GLU A 53 0.85 -9.51 -9.95
CA GLU A 53 -0.14 -9.12 -8.95
C GLU A 53 0.25 -9.62 -7.55
N ALA A 54 0.73 -10.86 -7.43
CA ALA A 54 1.19 -11.43 -6.16
C ALA A 54 2.42 -10.71 -5.60
N ARG A 55 3.42 -10.41 -6.44
CA ARG A 55 4.64 -9.69 -6.05
C ARG A 55 4.34 -8.25 -5.64
N MET A 56 3.47 -7.58 -6.39
CA MET A 56 3.01 -6.23 -6.05
C MET A 56 2.27 -6.23 -4.70
N ALA A 57 1.42 -7.22 -4.43
CA ALA A 57 0.73 -7.36 -3.16
C ALA A 57 1.70 -7.60 -1.99
N ALA A 58 2.71 -8.45 -2.18
CA ALA A 58 3.75 -8.70 -1.18
C ALA A 58 4.54 -7.43 -0.85
N ALA A 59 4.97 -6.68 -1.87
CA ALA A 59 5.67 -5.41 -1.69
C ALA A 59 4.79 -4.35 -0.98
N HIS A 60 3.50 -4.28 -1.29
CA HIS A 60 2.57 -3.40 -0.59
C HIS A 60 2.46 -3.77 0.89
N GLN A 61 2.30 -5.06 1.20
CA GLN A 61 2.24 -5.54 2.57
C GLN A 61 3.54 -5.24 3.33
N GLN A 62 4.70 -5.42 2.70
CA GLN A 62 6.01 -5.10 3.29
C GLN A 62 6.12 -3.62 3.67
N VAL A 63 5.76 -2.70 2.77
CA VAL A 63 5.98 -1.26 2.98
C VAL A 63 4.93 -0.63 3.90
N PHE A 64 3.67 -1.04 3.76
CA PHE A 64 2.55 -0.45 4.49
C PHE A 64 2.18 -1.21 5.77
N GLN A 65 2.75 -2.40 6.00
CA GLN A 65 2.37 -3.32 7.09
C GLN A 65 0.86 -3.58 7.17
N GLN A 66 0.18 -3.41 6.04
CA GLN A 66 -1.26 -3.56 5.89
C GLN A 66 -1.51 -4.25 4.57
N SER A 67 -2.39 -5.25 4.59
CA SER A 67 -2.90 -5.81 3.33
C SER A 67 -3.77 -4.77 2.63
N ILE A 68 -3.84 -4.85 1.30
CA ILE A 68 -4.75 -4.00 0.50
C ILE A 68 -6.19 -4.13 1.01
N GLN A 69 -6.59 -5.33 1.44
CA GLN A 69 -7.90 -5.62 2.03
C GLN A 69 -8.11 -4.91 3.38
N GLN A 70 -7.10 -4.88 4.25
CA GLN A 70 -7.17 -4.13 5.52
C GLN A 70 -7.31 -2.62 5.29
N ARG A 71 -6.59 -2.07 4.29
CA ARG A 71 -6.72 -0.66 3.91
C ARG A 71 -8.09 -0.33 3.33
N GLN A 72 -8.65 -1.22 2.51
CA GLN A 72 -10.01 -1.06 1.96
C GLN A 72 -11.08 -1.16 3.06
N ALA A 73 -10.95 -2.11 3.98
CA ALA A 73 -11.84 -2.26 5.13
C ALA A 73 -11.81 -1.05 6.05
N HIS A 74 -10.62 -0.53 6.37
CA HIS A 74 -10.48 0.67 7.20
C HIS A 74 -11.08 1.90 6.53
N LYS A 75 -10.90 2.07 5.21
CA LYS A 75 -11.51 3.19 4.45
C LYS A 75 -13.04 3.07 4.41
N ALA A 76 -13.58 1.87 4.26
CA ALA A 76 -15.03 1.62 4.29
C ALA A 76 -15.60 1.91 5.68
N GLN A 77 -14.93 1.47 6.75
CA GLN A 77 -15.31 1.74 8.13
C GLN A 77 -15.27 3.25 8.45
N LEU A 78 -14.23 3.96 8.03
CA LEU A 78 -14.13 5.41 8.20
C LEU A 78 -15.25 6.17 7.46
N LYS A 79 -15.60 5.70 6.26
CA LYS A 79 -16.71 6.25 5.46
C LYS A 79 -18.05 6.02 6.15
N GLN A 80 -18.29 4.81 6.66
CA GLN A 80 -19.52 4.44 7.36
C GLN A 80 -19.68 5.21 8.68
N MET A 81 -18.59 5.37 9.45
CA MET A 81 -18.58 6.19 10.66
C MET A 81 -18.89 7.67 10.38
N ARG A 82 -18.47 8.18 9.23
CA ARG A 82 -18.72 9.58 8.79
C ARG A 82 -20.16 9.79 8.35
N GLU A 83 -20.76 8.78 7.73
CA GLU A 83 -22.16 8.80 7.30
C GLU A 83 -23.13 8.60 8.47
N SER A 84 -22.70 7.95 9.56
CA SER A 84 -23.54 7.72 10.75
C SER A 84 -23.58 8.88 11.77
N GLY A 85 -22.97 10.04 11.47
CA GLY A 85 -22.94 11.20 12.36
C GLY A 85 -21.99 11.04 13.55
N TYR A 86 -20.81 11.64 13.45
CA TYR A 86 -19.76 11.66 14.47
C TYR A 86 -20.25 12.22 15.81
N ARG A 87 -20.15 11.45 16.91
CA ARG A 87 -20.17 12.00 18.29
C ARG A 87 -18.81 11.94 19.00
N ASP A 88 -17.78 11.30 18.43
CA ASP A 88 -16.60 10.94 19.23
C ASP A 88 -15.23 11.19 18.57
N LEU A 89 -15.16 12.16 17.66
CA LEU A 89 -13.91 12.54 16.98
C LEU A 89 -13.48 13.99 17.24
N GLU A 90 -14.19 14.73 18.10
CA GLU A 90 -13.79 16.09 18.49
C GLU A 90 -12.80 16.13 19.67
N THR A 91 -12.53 15.01 20.34
CA THR A 91 -11.57 14.98 21.45
C THR A 91 -10.16 14.71 20.93
N PRO A 92 -9.20 15.66 21.05
CA PRO A 92 -7.81 15.41 20.70
C PRO A 92 -7.29 14.19 21.49
N ALA A 93 -6.45 13.36 20.86
CA ALA A 93 -6.01 12.07 21.44
C ALA A 93 -5.40 12.20 22.86
N ILE A 94 -4.85 13.37 23.19
CA ILE A 94 -4.24 13.70 24.49
C ILE A 94 -5.28 13.74 25.62
N HIS A 95 -6.53 14.10 25.32
CA HIS A 95 -7.60 14.23 26.32
C HIS A 95 -8.35 12.92 26.62
N ARG A 96 -7.96 11.79 26.01
CA ARG A 96 -8.66 10.50 26.19
C ARG A 96 -8.26 9.71 27.44
N ARG A 97 -7.20 10.10 28.16
CA ARG A 97 -6.70 9.35 29.35
C ARG A 97 -6.67 10.17 30.65
N HIS A 98 -7.70 10.97 30.92
CA HIS A 98 -7.75 11.67 32.21
C HIS A 98 -9.11 11.85 32.89
N ASN A 99 -10.10 11.00 32.66
CA ASN A 99 -11.27 11.00 33.54
C ASN A 99 -11.82 9.58 33.75
N ASN A 100 -11.15 8.84 34.63
CA ASN A 100 -11.80 7.82 35.46
C ASN A 100 -11.73 8.35 36.90
N SER A 101 -12.62 9.27 37.24
CA SER A 101 -12.97 9.60 38.62
C SER A 101 -14.41 10.09 38.62
N ASP A 102 -15.19 9.41 39.44
CA ASP A 102 -16.49 9.78 39.99
C ASP A 102 -17.71 9.66 39.07
N ASN A 103 -18.32 8.46 39.10
CA ASN A 103 -19.57 8.29 39.86
C ASN A 103 -19.77 6.82 40.28
#